data_AF-A0A2U0I5I5-F1
#
_entry.id   AF-A0A2U0I5I5-F1
#
_cell.length_a   1.000
_cell.length_b   1.000
_cell.length_c   1.000
_cell.angle_alpha   90.00
_cell.angle_beta   90.00
_cell.angle_gamma   90.00
#
_symmetry.space_group_name_H-M   'P 1'
#
loop_
_entity.id
_entity.type
_entity.pdbx_description
1 polymer ?
#
loop_
_entity_poly.entity_id
_entity_poly.type
_entity_poly.pdbx_seq_one_letter_code
_entity_poly.pdbx_strand_id
1 'polypeptide(L)'
;MKNRFRFPKWTVTAITVLLVILIIVTFILKQNNPDWQFGDAFLLTQAIALVIQLVLNGINWRSNKKIVILTTLFISATVMASIIWQFISYNLVFN
;
A
#
# COMPACT_ATOMS: atom_id res chain seq x y z
N MET A 1 10.86 -32.44 12.31
CA MET A 1 9.58 -31.88 11.83
C MET A 1 9.88 -30.59 11.07
N LYS A 2 9.64 -30.55 9.75
CA LYS A 2 9.93 -29.37 8.91
C LYS A 2 9.05 -28.21 9.38
N ASN A 3 9.64 -27.15 9.93
CA ASN A 3 8.96 -25.87 10.14
C ASN A 3 8.52 -25.34 8.76
N ARG A 4 7.31 -25.73 8.35
CA ARG A 4 6.68 -25.24 7.12
C ARG A 4 6.41 -23.77 7.35
N PHE A 5 7.23 -22.90 6.77
CA PHE A 5 7.09 -21.45 6.79
C PHE A 5 5.60 -21.07 6.64
N ARG A 6 4.99 -20.61 7.73
CA ARG A 6 3.61 -20.11 7.75
C ARG A 6 3.72 -18.59 7.70
N PHE A 7 3.57 -18.02 6.50
CA PHE A 7 3.48 -16.56 6.39
C PHE A 7 2.29 -16.08 7.23
N PRO A 8 2.46 -15.07 8.10
CA PRO A 8 1.35 -14.56 8.90
C PRO A 8 0.28 -13.98 7.98
N LYS A 9 -0.98 -14.42 8.13
CA LYS A 9 -2.11 -13.88 7.36
C LYS A 9 -2.27 -12.36 7.55
N TRP A 10 -1.76 -11.82 8.66
CA TRP A 10 -1.76 -10.42 9.04
C TRP A 10 -0.80 -9.54 8.23
N THR A 11 0.09 -10.11 7.41
CA THR A 11 1.12 -9.33 6.71
C THR A 11 0.51 -8.34 5.70
N VAL A 12 -0.47 -8.76 4.90
CA VAL A 12 -1.18 -7.86 3.97
C VAL A 12 -1.98 -6.79 4.72
N THR A 13 -2.52 -7.14 5.88
CA THR A 13 -3.21 -6.19 6.77
C THR A 13 -2.25 -5.11 7.27
N ALA A 14 -1.05 -5.48 7.70
CA ALA A 14 -0.03 -4.52 8.13
C ALA A 14 0.34 -3.55 7.00
N ILE A 15 0.51 -4.05 5.76
CA ILE A 15 0.78 -3.19 4.59
C ILE A 15 -0.41 -2.25 4.30
N THR A 16 -1.64 -2.74 4.44
CA THR A 16 -2.84 -1.92 4.28
C THR A 16 -2.88 -0.78 5.31
N VAL A 17 -2.55 -1.05 6.57
CA VAL A 17 -2.48 -0.03 7.63
C VAL A 17 -1.42 1.02 7.31
N LEU A 18 -0.24 0.60 6.84
CA LEU A 18 0.81 1.53 6.42
C LEU A 18 0.34 2.43 5.26
N LEU A 19 -0.41 1.88 4.30
CA LEU A 19 -0.99 2.68 3.22
C LEU A 19 -1.99 3.74 3.74
N VAL A 20 -2.83 3.39 4.72
CA VAL A 20 -3.75 4.35 5.35
C VAL A 20 -2.98 5.48 6.03
N ILE A 21 -1.89 5.16 6.75
CA ILE A 21 -1.02 6.17 7.36
C ILE A 21 -0.46 7.11 6.29
N LEU A 22 0.02 6.57 5.15
CA LEU A 22 0.50 7.40 4.05
C LEU A 22 -0.59 8.31 3.46
N ILE A 23 -1.83 7.83 3.32
CA ILE A 23 -2.95 8.65 2.84
C ILE A 23 -3.18 9.84 3.78
N ILE A 24 -3.17 9.61 5.09
CA ILE A 24 -3.32 10.68 6.09
C ILE A 24 -2.19 11.71 5.95
N VAL A 25 -0.95 11.25 5.77
CA VAL A 25 0.20 12.14 5.55
C VAL A 25 0.02 12.97 4.28
N THR A 26 -0.34 12.36 3.15
CA THR A 26 -0.63 13.07 1.89
C THR A 26 -1.71 14.13 2.08
N PHE A 27 -2.78 13.78 2.80
CA PHE A 27 -3.90 14.69 3.02
C PHE A 27 -3.47 15.92 3.82
N ILE A 28 -2.69 15.73 4.89
CA ILE A 28 -2.14 16.83 5.70
C ILE A 28 -1.19 17.68 4.86
N LEU A 29 -0.31 17.07 4.06
CA LEU A 29 0.61 17.79 3.18
C LEU A 29 -0.12 18.65 2.16
N LYS A 30 -1.21 18.15 1.57
CA LYS A 30 -2.06 18.90 0.65
C LYS A 30 -2.74 20.08 1.34
N GLN A 31 -3.28 19.89 2.54
CA GLN A 31 -3.90 21.01 3.28
C GLN A 31 -2.90 22.12 3.62
N ASN A 32 -1.67 21.75 3.97
CA ASN A 32 -0.63 22.71 4.33
C ASN A 32 0.03 23.38 3.10
N ASN A 33 -0.08 22.78 1.91
CA ASN A 33 0.50 23.29 0.67
C ASN A 33 -0.58 23.34 -0.43
N PRO A 34 -1.40 24.41 -0.48
CA PRO A 34 -2.50 24.53 -1.43
C PRO A 34 -2.04 24.51 -2.90
N ASP A 35 -0.82 25.01 -3.15
CA ASP A 35 -0.22 25.07 -4.49
C ASP A 35 0.34 23.72 -4.96
N TRP A 36 0.23 22.66 -4.14
CA TRP A 36 0.68 21.33 -4.54
C TRP A 36 -0.26 20.72 -5.59
N GLN A 37 0.00 21.06 -6.85
CA GLN A 37 -0.82 20.66 -8.01
C GLN A 37 -0.99 19.14 -8.16
N PHE A 38 -0.07 18.34 -7.60
CA PHE A 38 -0.11 16.88 -7.67
C PHE A 38 -0.81 16.23 -6.47
N GLY A 39 -1.17 16.99 -5.43
CA GLY A 39 -1.75 16.44 -4.20
C GLY A 39 -3.06 15.68 -4.45
N ASP A 40 -3.92 16.18 -5.35
CA ASP A 40 -5.16 15.49 -5.74
C ASP A 40 -4.92 14.21 -6.52
N ALA A 41 -3.95 14.23 -7.44
CA ALA A 41 -3.56 13.03 -8.19
C ALA A 41 -2.96 11.97 -7.26
N PHE A 42 -2.13 12.36 -6.28
CA PHE A 42 -1.56 11.45 -5.27
C PHE A 42 -2.64 10.83 -4.39
N LEU A 43 -3.59 11.62 -3.91
CA LEU A 43 -4.70 11.09 -3.10
C LEU A 43 -5.57 10.12 -3.92
N LEU A 44 -5.81 10.42 -5.20
CA LEU A 44 -6.56 9.52 -6.09
C LEU A 44 -5.83 8.19 -6.31
N THR A 45 -4.53 8.21 -6.61
CA THR A 45 -3.75 6.97 -6.79
C THR A 45 -3.69 6.14 -5.51
N GLN A 46 -3.55 6.79 -4.35
CA GLN A 46 -3.55 6.11 -3.06
C GLN A 46 -4.94 5.55 -2.70
N ALA A 47 -6.03 6.22 -3.07
CA ALA A 47 -7.38 5.70 -2.91
C ALA A 47 -7.60 4.41 -3.74
N ILE A 48 -7.13 4.40 -4.99
CA ILE A 48 -7.17 3.19 -5.84
C ILE A 48 -6.33 2.08 -5.22
N ALA A 49 -5.12 2.40 -4.75
CA ALA A 49 -4.25 1.44 -4.06
C ALA A 49 -4.92 0.86 -2.81
N LEU A 50 -5.69 1.66 -2.06
CA LEU A 50 -6.40 1.21 -0.88
C LEU A 50 -7.49 0.19 -1.23
N VAL A 51 -8.26 0.44 -2.29
CA VAL A 51 -9.25 -0.53 -2.79
C VAL A 51 -8.57 -1.85 -3.16
N ILE A 52 -7.44 -1.79 -3.88
CA ILE A 52 -6.67 -2.98 -4.25
C ILE A 52 -6.20 -3.73 -2.99
N GLN A 53 -5.67 -3.02 -1.99
CA GLN A 53 -5.20 -3.63 -0.75
C GLN A 53 -6.33 -4.31 0.03
N LEU A 54 -7.51 -3.70 0.11
CA LEU A 54 -8.67 -4.30 0.76
C LEU A 54 -9.10 -5.60 0.07
N VAL A 55 -9.12 -5.62 -1.27
CA VAL A 55 -9.41 -6.84 -2.05
C VAL A 55 -8.37 -7.93 -1.78
N LEU A 56 -7.08 -7.59 -1.83
CA LEU A 56 -5.99 -8.53 -1.56
C LEU A 56 -6.06 -9.10 -0.14
N ASN A 57 -6.38 -8.26 0.84
CA ASN A 57 -6.53 -8.67 2.24
C ASN A 57 -7.70 -9.66 2.40
N GLY A 58 -8.82 -9.41 1.73
CA GLY A 58 -9.96 -10.33 1.68
C GLY A 58 -9.61 -11.69 1.08
N ILE A 59 -8.88 -11.71 -0.04
CA ILE A 59 -8.41 -12.94 -0.70
C ILE A 59 -7.42 -13.69 0.22
N ASN A 60 -6.48 -12.98 0.82
CA ASN A 60 -5.46 -13.56 1.70
C ASN A 60 -6.08 -14.19 2.96
N TRP A 61 -7.08 -13.53 3.56
CA TRP A 61 -7.73 -14.02 4.77
C TRP A 61 -8.51 -15.32 4.54
N ARG A 62 -9.27 -15.36 3.43
CA ARG A 62 -10.08 -16.53 3.03
C ARG A 62 -9.23 -17.70 2.52
N SER A 63 -8.01 -17.45 2.06
CA SER A 63 -7.16 -18.48 1.48
C SER A 63 -6.39 -19.28 2.53
N ASN A 64 -6.29 -20.59 2.30
CA ASN A 64 -5.36 -21.48 3.01
C ASN A 64 -4.25 -22.01 2.08
N LYS A 65 -4.26 -21.62 0.80
CA LYS A 65 -3.27 -22.04 -0.19
C LYS A 65 -2.03 -21.14 -0.09
N LYS A 66 -0.87 -21.74 0.18
CA LYS A 66 0.41 -21.03 0.33
C LYS A 66 0.71 -20.10 -0.86
N ILE A 67 0.48 -20.58 -2.08
CA ILE A 67 0.76 -19.80 -3.29
C ILE A 67 -0.08 -18.51 -3.35
N VAL A 68 -1.36 -18.58 -2.97
CA VAL A 68 -2.25 -17.41 -2.96
C VAL A 68 -1.81 -16.40 -1.91
N ILE A 69 -1.40 -16.86 -0.72
CA ILE A 69 -0.87 -15.98 0.34
C ILE A 69 0.40 -15.26 -0.14
N LEU A 70 1.30 -15.97 -0.81
CA LEU A 70 2.53 -15.38 -1.35
C LEU A 70 2.26 -14.40 -2.50
N THR A 71 1.36 -14.76 -3.42
CA THR A 71 0.99 -13.88 -4.54
C THR A 71 0.31 -12.61 -4.05
N THR A 72 -0.64 -12.72 -3.12
CA THR A 72 -1.31 -11.54 -2.54
C THR A 72 -0.33 -10.66 -1.78
N LEU A 73 0.61 -11.24 -1.04
CA LEU A 73 1.69 -10.49 -0.39
C LEU A 73 2.60 -9.78 -1.39
N PHE A 74 3.00 -10.47 -2.46
CA PHE A 74 3.83 -9.89 -3.51
C PHE A 74 3.14 -8.69 -4.16
N ILE A 75 1.89 -8.84 -4.59
CA ILE A 75 1.12 -7.74 -5.20
C ILE A 75 0.96 -6.59 -4.21
N SER A 76 0.63 -6.89 -2.95
CA SER A 76 0.51 -5.89 -1.88
C SER A 76 1.81 -5.10 -1.68
N ALA A 77 2.95 -5.78 -1.67
CA ALA A 77 4.26 -5.14 -1.54
C ALA A 77 4.58 -4.25 -2.76
N THR A 78 4.28 -4.72 -3.98
CA THR A 78 4.45 -3.93 -5.20
C THR A 78 3.60 -2.67 -5.19
N VAL A 79 2.32 -2.78 -4.80
CA VAL A 79 1.43 -1.61 -4.67
C VAL A 79 2.01 -0.60 -3.69
N MET A 80 2.46 -1.05 -2.52
CA MET A 80 3.07 -0.18 -1.51
C MET A 80 4.35 0.48 -2.04
N ALA A 81 5.21 -0.28 -2.71
CA ALA A 81 6.44 0.23 -3.31
C ALA A 81 6.14 1.31 -4.37
N SER A 82 5.10 1.13 -5.20
CA SER A 82 4.68 2.13 -6.18
C SER A 82 4.18 3.44 -5.54
N ILE A 83 3.53 3.37 -4.37
CA ILE A 83 3.14 4.58 -3.62
C ILE A 83 4.38 5.27 -3.03
N ILE A 84 5.29 4.51 -2.40
CA ILE A 84 6.54 5.07 -1.86
C ILE A 84 7.38 5.72 -2.98
N TRP A 85 7.46 5.08 -4.14
CA TRP A 85 8.20 5.59 -5.29
C TRP A 85 7.65 6.93 -5.79
N GLN A 86 6.32 7.14 -5.74
CA GLN A 86 5.72 8.42 -6.08
C GLN A 86 6.23 9.53 -5.15
N PHE A 87 6.28 9.29 -3.83
CA PHE A 87 6.84 10.26 -2.88
C PHE A 87 8.31 10.56 -3.11
N ILE A 88 9.13 9.52 -3.36
CA ILE A 88 10.56 9.70 -3.66
C ILE A 88 10.73 10.50 -4.95
N SER A 89 10.01 10.13 -6.00
CA SER A 89 10.07 10.83 -7.29
C SER A 89 9.65 12.28 -7.18
N TYR A 90 8.61 12.57 -6.39
CA TYR A 90 8.21 13.94 -6.11
C TYR A 90 9.32 14.73 -5.40
N ASN A 91 9.90 14.16 -4.34
CA ASN A 91 10.97 14.83 -3.60
C ASN A 91 12.24 15.03 -4.45
N LEU A 92 12.55 14.13 -5.39
CA LEU A 92 13.71 14.27 -6.28
C LEU A 92 13.52 15.28 -7.42
N VAL A 93 12.28 15.51 -7.87
CA VAL A 93 11.99 16.39 -9.00
C VAL A 93 11.73 17.83 -8.56
N PHE A 94 11.17 18.01 -7.35
CA PHE A 94 10.67 19.31 -6.90
C PHE A 94 11.41 19.88 -5.68
N ASN A 95 12.43 19.19 -5.16
CA ASN A 95 13.26 19.60 -4.03
C ASN A 95 14.74 19.41 -4.41
#